data_AF-A0A965NE64-F1
#
_entry.id   AF-A0A965NE64-F1
#
_cell.length_a   1.000
_cell.length_b   1.000
_cell.length_c   1.000
_cell.angle_alpha   90.00
_cell.angle_beta   90.00
_cell.angle_gamma   90.00
#
_symmetry.space_group_name_H-M   'P 1'
#
loop_
_entity.id
_entity.type
_entity.pdbx_description
1 polymer ?
#
loop_
_entity_poly.entity_id
_entity_poly.type
_entity_poly.pdbx_seq_one_letter_code
_entity_poly.pdbx_strand_id
1 'polypeptide(L)'
;MSANKLNFLIAIFIFFSLNSFALTPEKHLSDNVSEQRAMKLFLEVRCLVCEGQVIENSNTEFAFEMRKLIREKISDGKSDKQIKSELVKEFGSDILVYSDFDKSNFLLWLLPIVFGITVPVYIFYFRKK
;
A
#
# COMPACT_ATOMS: atom_id res chain seq x y z
N MET A 1 48.03 7.60 19.72
CA MET A 1 47.00 7.23 18.73
C MET A 1 47.14 8.20 17.56
N SER A 2 47.59 7.74 16.39
CA SER A 2 48.11 8.60 15.30
C SER A 2 47.04 9.51 14.69
N ALA A 3 47.36 10.80 14.51
CA ALA A 3 46.49 11.83 13.93
C ALA A 3 45.87 11.42 12.58
N ASN A 4 46.56 10.56 11.83
CA ASN A 4 46.08 10.03 10.55
C ASN A 4 44.85 9.11 10.71
N LYS A 5 44.72 8.38 11.83
CA LYS A 5 43.53 7.57 12.10
C LYS A 5 42.31 8.44 12.45
N LEU A 6 42.52 9.58 13.11
CA LEU A 6 41.45 10.50 13.47
C LEU A 6 40.91 11.24 12.22
N ASN A 7 41.80 11.72 11.35
CA ASN A 7 41.40 12.35 10.09
C ASN A 7 40.68 11.35 9.15
N PHE A 8 41.09 10.08 9.15
CA PHE A 8 40.43 9.05 8.35
C PHE A 8 39.00 8.75 8.83
N LEU A 9 38.78 8.70 10.15
CA LEU A 9 37.45 8.52 10.72
C LEU A 9 36.53 9.73 10.45
N ILE A 10 37.07 10.95 10.54
CA ILE A 10 36.32 12.16 10.21
C ILE A 10 35.93 12.17 8.72
N ALA A 11 36.83 11.77 7.83
CA ALA A 11 36.55 11.69 6.40
C ALA A 11 35.43 10.68 6.07
N ILE A 12 35.41 9.51 6.71
CA ILE A 12 34.35 8.52 6.54
C ILE A 12 33.00 9.06 7.03
N PHE A 13 32.99 9.74 8.18
CA PHE A 13 31.78 10.31 8.75
C PHE A 13 31.18 11.39 7.84
N ILE A 14 32.03 12.28 7.29
CA ILE A 14 31.60 13.30 6.32
C ILE A 14 31.06 12.66 5.04
N PHE A 15 31.68 11.59 4.54
CA PHE A 15 31.24 10.90 3.33
C PHE A 15 29.86 10.25 3.50
N PHE A 16 29.56 9.72 4.69
CA PHE A 16 28.26 9.09 4.97
C PHE A 16 27.12 10.12 5.07
N SER A 17 27.41 11.34 5.53
CA SER A 17 26.44 12.43 5.70
C SER A 17 25.98 13.10 4.40
N LEU A 18 26.60 12.79 3.25
CA LEU A 18 26.28 13.43 1.96
C LEU A 18 25.08 12.79 1.22
N ASN A 19 24.41 11.80 1.80
CA ASN A 19 23.24 11.17 1.21
C ASN A 19 21.95 11.98 1.51
N SER A 20 21.86 13.19 0.93
CA SER A 20 20.60 13.93 0.89
C SER A 20 19.81 13.51 -0.34
N PHE A 21 18.75 12.72 -0.14
CA PHE A 21 17.74 12.49 -1.17
C PHE A 21 16.86 13.74 -1.29
N ALA A 22 16.88 14.38 -2.46
CA ALA A 22 15.97 15.47 -2.76
C ALA A 22 14.56 14.90 -2.95
N LEU A 23 13.62 15.32 -2.10
CA LEU A 23 12.21 15.03 -2.27
C LEU A 23 11.64 15.98 -3.33
N THR A 24 11.04 15.43 -4.37
CA THR A 24 10.30 16.22 -5.37
C THR A 24 9.03 16.77 -4.73
N PRO A 25 8.80 18.09 -4.76
CA PRO A 25 7.57 18.68 -4.23
C PRO A 25 6.39 18.23 -5.07
N GLU A 26 5.35 17.71 -4.41
CA GLU A 26 4.10 17.35 -5.08
C GLU A 26 3.25 18.58 -5.35
N LYS A 27 2.63 18.60 -6.52
CA LYS A 27 1.66 19.61 -6.88
C LYS A 27 0.31 19.24 -6.25
N HIS A 28 -0.17 20.09 -5.35
CA HIS A 28 -1.51 20.01 -4.79
C HIS A 28 -2.56 20.58 -5.75
N LEU A 29 -3.82 20.15 -5.60
CA LEU A 29 -4.95 20.79 -6.26
C LEU A 29 -5.14 22.23 -5.76
N SER A 30 -5.69 23.09 -6.62
CA SER A 30 -5.97 24.50 -6.29
C SER A 30 -7.12 24.65 -5.28
N ASP A 31 -8.05 23.70 -5.26
CA ASP A 31 -9.18 23.68 -4.35
C ASP A 31 -8.90 22.79 -3.13
N ASN A 32 -9.06 23.35 -1.93
CA ASN A 32 -8.80 22.66 -0.66
C ASN A 32 -9.76 21.47 -0.46
N VAL A 33 -11.03 21.60 -0.88
CA VAL A 33 -12.00 20.50 -0.75
C VAL A 33 -11.57 19.30 -1.61
N SER A 34 -11.14 19.57 -2.84
CA SER A 34 -10.63 18.56 -3.76
C SER A 34 -9.32 17.92 -3.29
N GLU A 35 -8.40 18.70 -2.70
CA GLU A 35 -7.16 18.14 -2.12
C GLU A 35 -7.47 17.25 -0.90
N GLN A 36 -8.35 17.68 0.01
CA GLN A 36 -8.77 16.85 1.15
C GLN A 36 -9.41 15.54 0.69
N ARG A 37 -10.18 15.59 -0.40
CA ARG A 37 -10.74 14.40 -1.05
C ARG A 37 -9.64 13.48 -1.61
N ALA A 38 -8.61 14.04 -2.25
CA ALA A 38 -7.45 13.28 -2.72
C ALA A 38 -6.72 12.59 -1.56
N MET A 39 -6.46 13.33 -0.47
CA MET A 39 -5.81 12.78 0.73
C MET A 39 -6.58 11.61 1.34
N LYS A 40 -7.92 11.68 1.38
CA LYS A 40 -8.75 10.55 1.82
C LYS A 40 -8.56 9.33 0.94
N LEU A 41 -8.55 9.51 -0.38
CA LEU A 41 -8.30 8.41 -1.32
C LEU A 41 -6.88 7.82 -1.17
N PHE A 42 -5.88 8.63 -0.82
CA PHE A 42 -4.51 8.13 -0.63
C PHE A 42 -4.38 7.14 0.55
N LEU A 43 -5.24 7.27 1.56
CA LEU A 43 -5.32 6.33 2.68
C LEU A 43 -6.08 5.04 2.33
N GLU A 44 -6.86 5.04 1.24
CA GLU A 44 -7.62 3.88 0.77
C GLU A 44 -6.89 3.07 -0.31
N VAL A 45 -5.76 3.57 -0.82
CA VAL A 45 -4.99 2.96 -1.91
C VAL A 45 -3.62 2.49 -1.39
N ARG A 46 -3.26 1.24 -1.70
CA ARG A 46 -1.98 0.61 -1.34
C ARG A 46 -0.92 0.84 -2.41
N CYS A 47 0.33 0.93 -1.98
CA CYS A 47 1.49 0.84 -2.84
C CYS A 47 1.84 -0.63 -3.09
N LEU A 48 1.71 -1.09 -4.33
CA LEU A 48 1.97 -2.47 -4.74
C LEU A 48 3.45 -2.87 -4.62
N VAL A 49 4.35 -1.89 -4.52
CA VAL A 49 5.80 -2.10 -4.41
C VAL A 49 6.35 -1.80 -3.02
N CYS A 50 5.51 -1.38 -2.06
CA CYS A 50 5.92 -0.92 -0.73
C CYS A 50 5.38 -1.84 0.39
N GLU A 51 5.43 -3.16 0.22
CA GLU A 51 4.97 -4.13 1.22
C GLU A 51 3.49 -3.93 1.65
N GLY A 52 2.67 -3.34 0.78
CA GLY A 52 1.24 -3.11 1.05
C GLY A 52 0.94 -1.90 1.95
N GLN A 53 1.89 -1.00 2.18
CA GLN A 53 1.65 0.30 2.81
C GLN A 53 0.71 1.18 1.97
N VAL A 54 0.07 2.18 2.59
CA VAL A 54 -0.76 3.15 1.86
C VAL A 54 0.10 4.10 1.02
N ILE A 55 -0.43 4.56 -0.11
CA ILE A 55 0.29 5.49 -0.98
C ILE A 55 0.51 6.84 -0.32
N GLU A 56 -0.24 7.21 0.71
CA GLU A 56 -0.01 8.44 1.49
C GLU A 56 1.33 8.40 2.24
N ASN A 57 1.69 7.28 2.86
CA ASN A 57 2.92 7.13 3.66
C ASN A 57 4.13 6.63 2.85
N SER A 58 3.92 6.31 1.58
CA SER A 58 4.95 5.72 0.72
C SER A 58 5.68 6.79 -0.08
N ASN A 59 7.02 6.76 -0.08
CA ASN A 59 7.88 7.66 -0.85
C ASN A 59 8.56 6.93 -2.01
N THR A 60 7.77 6.22 -2.82
CA THR A 60 8.26 5.51 -4.02
C THR A 60 7.72 6.15 -5.28
N GLU A 61 8.42 5.97 -6.39
CA GLU A 61 7.98 6.47 -7.70
C GLU A 61 6.53 6.04 -8.02
N PHE A 62 6.18 4.80 -7.68
CA PHE A 62 4.82 4.29 -7.82
C PHE A 62 3.81 5.11 -7.00
N ALA A 63 4.11 5.38 -5.72
CA ALA A 63 3.23 6.16 -4.88
C ALA A 63 3.04 7.60 -5.40
N PHE A 64 4.12 8.23 -5.88
CA PHE A 64 4.08 9.55 -6.50
C PHE A 64 3.15 9.58 -7.74
N GLU A 65 3.35 8.66 -8.69
CA GLU A 65 2.51 8.59 -9.89
C GLU A 65 1.05 8.25 -9.55
N MET A 66 0.80 7.39 -8.55
CA MET A 66 -0.55 7.11 -8.10
C MET A 66 -1.24 8.32 -7.47
N ARG A 67 -0.53 9.09 -6.62
CA ARG A 67 -1.08 10.31 -6.02
C ARG A 67 -1.40 11.34 -7.10
N LYS A 68 -0.51 11.51 -8.08
CA LYS A 68 -0.73 12.38 -9.25
C LYS A 68 -1.93 11.93 -10.08
N LEU A 69 -2.03 10.65 -10.43
CA LEU A 69 -3.16 10.09 -11.18
C LEU A 69 -4.50 10.34 -10.49
N ILE A 70 -4.57 10.13 -9.17
CA ILE A 70 -5.81 10.38 -8.41
C ILE A 70 -6.18 11.87 -8.43
N ARG A 71 -5.21 12.78 -8.28
CA ARG A 71 -5.46 14.22 -8.38
C ARG A 71 -5.96 14.62 -9.78
N GLU A 72 -5.39 14.05 -10.83
CA GLU A 72 -5.85 14.26 -12.21
C GLU A 72 -7.31 13.79 -12.38
N LYS A 73 -7.66 12.59 -11.90
CA LYS A 73 -9.03 12.06 -12.00
C LYS A 73 -10.04 12.87 -11.20
N ILE A 74 -9.64 13.44 -10.06
CA ILE A 74 -10.47 14.39 -9.29
C ILE A 74 -10.68 15.68 -10.08
N SER A 75 -9.62 16.19 -10.72
CA SER A 75 -9.69 17.38 -11.59
C SER A 75 -10.59 17.14 -12.80
N ASP A 76 -10.63 15.91 -13.32
CA ASP A 76 -11.54 15.48 -14.38
C ASP A 76 -13.02 15.36 -13.92
N GLY A 77 -13.31 15.64 -12.64
CA GLY A 77 -14.67 15.60 -12.09
C GLY A 77 -15.18 14.18 -11.79
N LYS A 78 -14.31 13.17 -11.77
CA LYS A 78 -14.75 11.80 -11.45
C LYS A 78 -15.11 11.67 -9.97
N SER A 79 -16.05 10.77 -9.68
CA SER A 79 -16.44 10.40 -8.30
C SER A 79 -15.47 9.39 -7.67
N ASP A 80 -15.44 9.29 -6.34
CA ASP A 80 -14.52 8.37 -5.62
C ASP A 80 -14.72 6.92 -6.03
N LYS A 81 -15.98 6.54 -6.25
CA LYS A 81 -16.34 5.19 -6.70
C LYS A 81 -15.81 4.90 -8.09
N GLN A 82 -15.90 5.86 -9.02
CA GLN A 82 -15.36 5.71 -10.37
C GLN A 82 -13.84 5.57 -10.33
N ILE A 83 -13.16 6.44 -9.57
CA ILE A 83 -11.70 6.38 -9.41
C ILE A 83 -11.30 5.01 -8.89
N LYS A 84 -11.88 4.56 -7.77
CA LYS A 84 -11.58 3.24 -7.19
C LYS A 84 -11.87 2.09 -8.16
N SER A 85 -12.97 2.15 -8.91
CA SER A 85 -13.31 1.11 -9.88
C SER A 85 -12.34 1.05 -11.06
N GLU A 86 -11.83 2.20 -11.53
CA GLU A 86 -10.81 2.26 -12.58
C GLU A 86 -9.49 1.69 -12.07
N LEU A 87 -9.09 2.05 -10.84
CA LEU A 87 -7.89 1.51 -10.22
C LEU A 87 -7.96 -0.01 -10.05
N VAL A 88 -9.09 -0.55 -9.57
CA VAL A 88 -9.27 -1.99 -9.43
C VAL A 88 -9.27 -2.69 -10.79
N LYS A 89 -9.82 -2.07 -11.82
CA LYS A 89 -9.84 -2.63 -13.18
C LYS A 89 -8.44 -2.74 -13.78
N GLU A 90 -7.56 -1.77 -13.52
CA GLU A 90 -6.21 -1.72 -14.09
C GLU A 90 -5.18 -2.48 -13.24
N PHE A 91 -5.29 -2.39 -11.92
CA PHE A 91 -4.28 -2.90 -10.98
C PHE A 91 -4.74 -4.10 -10.13
N GLY A 92 -6.02 -4.48 -10.22
CA GLY A 92 -6.61 -5.57 -9.44
C GLY A 92 -7.23 -5.11 -8.11
N SER A 93 -7.93 -6.01 -7.44
CA SER A 93 -8.63 -5.75 -6.17
C SER A 93 -7.69 -5.36 -5.02
N ASP A 94 -6.46 -5.87 -5.04
CA ASP A 94 -5.47 -5.71 -3.97
C ASP A 94 -4.88 -4.30 -3.87
N ILE A 95 -5.14 -3.44 -4.87
CA ILE A 95 -4.72 -2.04 -4.82
C ILE A 95 -5.50 -1.24 -3.76
N LEU A 96 -6.70 -1.67 -3.38
CA LEU A 96 -7.48 -1.01 -2.34
C LEU A 96 -7.15 -1.59 -0.97
N VAL A 97 -7.11 -0.74 0.05
CA VAL A 97 -6.91 -1.17 1.44
C VAL A 97 -8.02 -2.11 1.89
N TYR A 98 -9.25 -1.79 1.51
CA TYR A 98 -10.42 -2.60 1.75
C TYR A 98 -10.94 -3.05 0.39
N SER A 99 -10.52 -4.24 -0.03
CA SER A 99 -11.16 -4.91 -1.16
C SER A 99 -12.50 -5.46 -0.71
N ASP A 100 -13.54 -5.28 -1.52
CA ASP A 100 -14.80 -5.99 -1.36
C ASP A 100 -14.56 -7.51 -1.41
N PHE A 101 -15.42 -8.26 -0.72
CA PHE A 101 -15.37 -9.72 -0.72
C PHE A 101 -15.46 -10.25 -2.14
N ASP A 102 -14.36 -10.85 -2.61
CA ASP A 102 -14.30 -11.39 -3.94
C ASP A 102 -15.06 -12.72 -3.99
N LYS A 103 -16.13 -12.78 -4.81
CA LYS A 103 -16.96 -13.98 -4.95
C LYS A 103 -16.16 -15.19 -5.43
N SER A 104 -15.05 -14.94 -6.14
CA SER A 104 -14.14 -15.98 -6.63
C SER A 104 -13.49 -16.77 -5.48
N ASN A 105 -13.22 -16.12 -4.35
CA ASN A 105 -12.56 -16.74 -3.20
C ASN A 105 -13.53 -17.37 -2.20
N PHE A 106 -14.84 -17.41 -2.50
CA PHE A 106 -15.84 -17.98 -1.61
C PHE A 106 -15.55 -19.44 -1.24
N LEU A 107 -15.00 -20.23 -2.18
CA LEU A 107 -14.63 -21.62 -1.91
C LEU A 107 -13.47 -21.73 -0.91
N LEU A 108 -12.48 -20.84 -0.99
CA LEU A 108 -11.36 -20.79 -0.04
C LEU A 108 -11.87 -20.44 1.37
N TRP A 109 -12.89 -19.58 1.46
CA TRP A 109 -13.55 -19.22 2.73
C TRP A 109 -14.38 -20.37 3.34
N LEU A 110 -14.85 -21.33 2.54
CA LEU A 110 -15.56 -22.52 3.05
C LEU A 110 -14.62 -23.58 3.64
N LEU A 111 -13.35 -23.64 3.22
CA LEU A 111 -12.40 -24.66 3.67
C LEU A 111 -12.24 -24.71 5.20
N PRO A 112 -12.07 -23.58 5.95
CA PRO A 112 -11.98 -23.61 7.41
C PRO A 112 -13.21 -24.23 8.07
N ILE A 113 -14.40 -23.99 7.52
CA ILE A 113 -15.66 -24.53 8.04
C ILE A 113 -15.71 -26.04 7.78
N VAL A 114 -15.37 -26.47 6.56
CA VAL A 114 -15.37 -27.89 6.18
C VAL A 114 -14.37 -28.68 7.02
N PHE A 115 -13.12 -28.21 7.15
CA PHE A 115 -12.12 -28.90 7.97
C PHE A 115 -12.46 -28.82 9.47
N GLY A 116 -12.97 -27.67 9.92
CA GLY A 116 -13.40 -27.46 11.31
C GLY A 116 -14.50 -28.42 11.76
N ILE A 117 -15.32 -28.94 10.84
CA ILE A 117 -16.36 -29.94 11.14
C ILE A 117 -15.85 -31.37 10.89
N THR A 118 -15.25 -31.61 9.73
CA THR A 118 -14.87 -32.97 9.29
C THR A 118 -13.78 -33.58 10.16
N VAL A 119 -12.79 -32.81 10.60
CA VAL A 119 -11.68 -33.29 11.45
C VAL A 119 -12.17 -33.75 12.83
N PRO A 120 -12.91 -32.96 13.63
CA PRO A 120 -13.40 -33.43 14.93
C PRO A 120 -14.43 -34.56 14.81
N VAL A 121 -15.29 -34.56 13.79
CA VAL A 121 -16.22 -35.69 13.53
C VAL A 121 -15.45 -36.97 13.24
N TYR A 122 -14.42 -36.90 12.39
CA TYR A 122 -13.54 -38.03 12.09
C TYR A 122 -12.84 -38.52 13.36
N ILE A 123 -12.21 -37.63 14.14
CA ILE A 123 -11.53 -38.00 15.39
C ILE A 123 -12.51 -38.64 16.38
N PHE A 124 -13.71 -38.08 16.57
CA PHE A 124 -14.71 -38.64 17.46
C PHE A 124 -15.16 -40.04 17.03
N TYR A 125 -15.38 -40.26 15.73
CA TYR A 125 -15.76 -41.56 15.19
C TYR A 125 -14.66 -42.61 15.41
N PHE A 126 -13.39 -42.25 15.16
CA PHE A 126 -12.25 -43.17 15.33
C PHE A 126 -11.86 -43.41 16.78
N ARG A 127 -12.05 -42.45 17.70
CA ARG A 127 -11.82 -42.66 19.15
C ARG A 127 -12.85 -43.57 19.80
N LYS A 128 -14.02 -43.75 19.18
CA LYS A 128 -15.12 -44.56 19.70
C LYS A 128 -15.04 -46.03 19.28
N LYS A 129 -14.13 -46.37 18.37
CA LYS A 129 -13.86 -47.74 17.89
C LYS A 129 -12.60 -48.27 18.54
#